data_AF-A0A4Y2RAJ6-F1
#
_entry.id   AF-A0A4Y2RAJ6-F1
#
_cell.length_a   1.000
_cell.length_b   1.000
_cell.length_c   1.000
_cell.angle_alpha   90.00
_cell.angle_beta   90.00
_cell.angle_gamma   90.00
#
_symmetry.space_group_name_H-M   'P 1'
#
loop_
_entity.id
_entity.type
_entity.pdbx_description
1 polymer ?
#
loop_
_entity_poly.entity_id
_entity_poly.type
_entity_poly.pdbx_seq_one_letter_code
_entity_poly.pdbx_strand_id
1 'polypeptide(L)'
;MGKAAFLSEFDRGQIVMARRLGTSIIEPARLVGCPRSAVVSIHAKWINDGDTSSRRQGVGRSGVIKEKGRRRLSCFVKQNRRQTVAQLTA
;
A
#
# COMPACT_ATOMS: atom_id res chain seq x y z
N MET A 1 -17.25 4.85 -5.87
CA MET A 1 -15.88 4.89 -5.32
C MET A 1 -15.96 4.70 -3.80
N GLY A 2 -15.61 3.50 -3.31
CA GLY A 2 -15.92 3.07 -1.95
C GLY A 2 -14.97 3.62 -0.88
N LYS A 3 -15.54 4.18 0.19
CA LYS A 3 -14.90 4.75 1.41
C LYS A 3 -14.12 3.73 2.26
N ALA A 4 -13.67 2.60 1.71
CA ALA A 4 -12.85 1.62 2.43
C ALA A 4 -11.41 2.11 2.72
N ALA A 5 -11.03 3.26 2.15
CA ALA A 5 -9.72 3.90 2.34
C ALA A 5 -9.59 4.70 3.66
N PHE A 6 -10.68 4.89 4.41
CA PHE A 6 -10.67 5.65 5.68
C PHE A 6 -10.45 4.80 6.93
N LEU A 7 -10.50 3.47 6.82
CA LEU A 7 -10.30 2.59 7.97
C LEU A 7 -8.81 2.34 8.20
N SER A 8 -8.36 2.54 9.43
CA SER A 8 -6.99 2.25 9.83
C SER A 8 -6.71 0.75 9.73
N GLU A 9 -5.43 0.37 9.67
CA GLU A 9 -5.03 -1.03 9.69
C GLU A 9 -5.49 -1.73 10.99
N PHE A 10 -5.50 -0.99 12.10
CA PHE A 10 -6.05 -1.45 13.37
C PHE A 10 -7.56 -1.74 13.29
N ASP A 11 -8.35 -0.82 12.73
CA ASP A 11 -9.80 -1.00 12.54
C ASP A 11 -10.13 -2.20 11.65
N ARG A 12 -9.35 -2.38 10.58
CA ARG A 12 -9.43 -3.55 9.69
C ARG A 12 -9.09 -4.84 10.43
N GLY A 13 -8.05 -4.82 11.26
CA GLY A 13 -7.67 -5.92 12.14
C GLY A 13 -8.79 -6.30 13.10
N GLN A 14 -9.44 -5.32 13.75
CA GLN A 14 -10.59 -5.56 14.63
C GLN A 14 -11.75 -6.24 13.90
N ILE A 15 -12.07 -5.78 12.69
CA ILE A 15 -13.13 -6.38 11.86
C ILE A 15 -12.79 -7.84 11.52
N VAL A 16 -11.55 -8.12 11.13
CA VAL A 16 -11.13 -9.48 10.76
C VAL A 16 -11.10 -10.40 11.98
N MET A 17 -10.60 -9.93 13.12
CA MET A 17 -10.61 -10.71 14.37
C MET A 17 -12.04 -11.07 14.80
N ALA A 18 -12.96 -10.11 14.81
CA ALA A 18 -14.36 -10.35 15.15
C ALA A 18 -14.99 -11.40 14.21
N ARG A 19 -14.78 -11.26 12.89
CA ARG A 19 -15.27 -12.24 11.91
C ARG A 19 -14.65 -13.63 12.07
N ARG A 20 -13.38 -13.73 12.47
CA ARG A 20 -12.71 -15.01 12.76
C ARG A 20 -13.29 -15.70 14.00
N LEU A 21 -13.74 -14.92 14.97
CA LEU A 21 -14.42 -15.40 16.17
C LEU A 21 -15.90 -15.76 15.94
N GLY A 22 -16.39 -15.68 14.70
CA GLY A 22 -17.76 -16.04 14.35
C GLY A 22 -18.80 -14.97 14.70
N THR A 23 -18.38 -13.74 15.02
CA THR A 23 -19.31 -12.67 15.37
C THR A 23 -20.15 -12.23 14.17
N SER A 24 -21.29 -11.60 14.47
CA SER A 24 -22.17 -11.03 13.46
C SER A 24 -21.49 -9.88 12.69
N ILE A 25 -22.08 -9.46 11.57
CA ILE A 25 -21.57 -8.30 10.79
C ILE A 25 -21.84 -6.97 11.51
N ILE A 26 -22.87 -6.93 12.36
CA ILE A 26 -23.37 -5.70 12.99
C ILE A 26 -22.45 -5.25 14.12
N GLU A 27 -21.94 -6.18 14.91
CA GLU A 27 -21.05 -5.90 16.05
C GLU A 27 -19.77 -5.16 15.65
N PRO A 28 -18.92 -5.65 14.72
CA PRO A 28 -17.72 -4.94 14.31
C PRO A 28 -18.03 -3.64 13.55
N ALA A 29 -19.17 -3.57 12.84
CA ALA A 29 -19.62 -2.33 12.19
C ALA A 29 -19.92 -1.23 13.22
N ARG A 30 -20.56 -1.57 14.34
CA ARG A 30 -20.83 -0.63 15.45
C ARG A 30 -19.55 -0.26 16.19
N LEU A 31 -18.69 -1.23 16.50
CA LEU A 31 -17.45 -1.02 17.24
C LEU A 31 -16.51 -0.05 16.51
N VAL A 32 -16.32 -0.27 15.21
CA VAL A 32 -15.44 0.56 14.37
C VAL A 32 -16.15 1.82 13.87
N GLY A 33 -17.47 1.92 14.01
CA GLY A 33 -18.25 3.04 13.47
C GLY A 33 -18.27 3.07 11.94
N CYS A 34 -18.24 1.90 11.28
CA CYS A 34 -18.17 1.77 9.84
C CYS A 34 -19.45 1.14 9.25
N PRO A 35 -19.78 1.39 7.97
CA PRO A 35 -20.96 0.79 7.35
C PRO A 35 -20.79 -0.73 7.24
N ARG A 36 -21.91 -1.48 7.33
CA ARG A 36 -21.93 -2.95 7.19
C ARG A 36 -21.27 -3.43 5.89
N SER A 37 -21.40 -2.67 4.80
CA SER A 37 -20.77 -2.97 3.51
C SER A 37 -19.24 -2.93 3.55
N ALA A 38 -18.64 -2.10 4.42
CA ALA A 38 -17.19 -2.08 4.63
C ALA A 38 -16.72 -3.35 5.34
N VAL A 39 -17.47 -3.81 6.36
CA VAL A 39 -17.19 -5.08 7.04
C VAL A 39 -17.22 -6.26 6.07
N VAL A 40 -18.25 -6.35 5.23
CA VAL A 40 -18.36 -7.40 4.20
C VAL A 40 -17.19 -7.33 3.22
N SER A 41 -16.84 -6.13 2.76
CA SER A 41 -15.75 -5.93 1.80
C SER A 41 -14.38 -6.29 2.37
N ILE A 42 -14.12 -5.97 3.65
CA ILE A 42 -12.89 -6.33 4.35
C ILE A 42 -12.81 -7.83 4.58
N HIS A 43 -13.92 -8.45 5.01
CA HIS A 43 -13.97 -9.89 5.23
C HIS A 43 -13.74 -10.68 3.93
N ALA A 44 -14.38 -10.27 2.83
CA ALA A 44 -14.16 -10.89 1.52
C ALA A 44 -12.71 -10.72 1.04
N LYS A 45 -12.12 -9.53 1.19
CA LYS A 45 -10.70 -9.31 0.89
C LYS A 45 -9.78 -10.20 1.71
N TRP A 46 -10.04 -10.34 3.01
CA TRP A 46 -9.25 -11.21 3.87
C TRP A 46 -9.34 -12.69 3.47
N ILE A 47 -10.51 -13.19 3.08
CA ILE A 47 -10.67 -14.57 2.60
C ILE A 47 -9.87 -14.81 1.31
N ASN A 48 -9.85 -13.83 0.41
CA ASN A 48 -9.19 -13.96 -0.89
C ASN A 48 -7.68 -13.73 -0.83
N ASP A 49 -7.25 -12.70 -0.11
CA ASP A 49 -5.87 -12.20 -0.13
C ASP A 49 -5.06 -12.68 1.10
N GLY A 50 -5.73 -13.18 2.15
CA GLY A 50 -5.12 -13.57 3.43
C GLY A 50 -4.60 -12.39 4.27
N ASP A 51 -4.74 -11.16 3.79
CA ASP A 51 -4.19 -9.95 4.40
C ASP A 51 -5.29 -9.01 4.90
N THR A 52 -5.02 -8.37 6.04
CA THR A 52 -5.87 -7.31 6.62
C THR A 52 -5.40 -5.92 6.21
N SER A 53 -4.14 -5.82 5.76
CA SER A 53 -3.52 -4.57 5.36
C SER A 53 -4.22 -3.99 4.13
N SER A 54 -4.38 -2.68 4.12
CA SER A 54 -4.54 -1.98 2.86
C SER A 54 -3.14 -1.87 2.25
N ARG A 55 -2.62 -2.94 1.64
CA ARG A 55 -1.35 -2.90 0.91
C ARG A 55 -1.42 -1.72 -0.07
N ARG A 56 -0.83 -0.58 0.30
CA ARG A 56 -0.80 0.60 -0.55
C ARG A 56 0.23 0.29 -1.63
N GLN A 57 -0.18 -0.43 -2.67
CA GLN A 57 0.63 -0.58 -3.86
C GLN A 57 0.89 0.84 -4.40
N GLY A 58 2.14 1.29 -4.35
CA GLY A 58 2.54 2.60 -4.89
C GLY A 58 2.87 3.69 -3.88
N VAL A 59 3.14 3.39 -2.60
CA VAL A 59 3.75 4.38 -1.69
C VAL A 59 5.25 4.51 -2.01
N GLY A 60 5.53 5.24 -3.08
CA GLY A 60 6.87 5.64 -3.47
C GLY A 60 6.74 6.81 -4.42
N ARG A 61 7.64 7.79 -4.29
CA ARG A 61 7.72 8.89 -5.27
C ARG A 61 8.01 8.25 -6.63
N SER A 62 7.17 8.51 -7.64
CA SER A 62 7.43 7.97 -8.97
C SER A 62 8.81 8.48 -9.41
N GLY A 63 9.72 7.55 -9.71
CA GLY A 63 11.03 7.93 -10.20
C GLY A 63 10.86 8.68 -11.53
N VAL A 64 11.35 9.91 -11.60
CA VAL A 64 11.40 10.69 -12.86
C VAL A 64 12.15 9.88 -13.94
N ILE A 65 13.12 9.06 -13.49
CA ILE A 65 13.94 8.21 -14.34
C ILE A 65 13.37 6.79 -14.36
N LYS A 66 12.97 6.33 -15.56
CA LYS A 66 12.60 4.93 -15.79
C LYS A 66 13.78 4.00 -15.53
N GLU A 67 13.52 2.72 -15.30
CA GLU A 67 14.54 1.70 -14.96
C GLU A 67 15.71 1.65 -15.96
N LYS A 68 15.43 1.78 -17.27
CA LYS A 68 16.46 1.86 -18.31
C LYS A 68 17.39 3.07 -18.13
N GLY A 69 16.84 4.22 -17.74
CA GLY A 69 17.60 5.43 -17.44
C GLY A 69 18.46 5.25 -16.19
N ARG A 70 17.93 4.60 -15.14
CA ARG A 70 18.71 4.27 -13.92
C ARG A 70 19.92 3.40 -14.22
N ARG A 71 19.76 2.37 -15.06
CA ARG A 71 20.87 1.51 -15.49
C ARG A 71 21.94 2.28 -16.25
N ARG A 72 21.54 3.14 -17.19
CA ARG A 72 22.46 4.01 -17.94
C ARG A 72 23.21 4.97 -17.02
N LEU A 73 22.51 5.60 -16.07
CA LEU A 73 23.12 6.49 -15.08
C LEU A 73 24.14 5.74 -14.22
N SER A 74 23.80 4.54 -13.76
CA SER A 74 24.70 3.69 -12.97
C SER A 74 25.98 3.35 -13.73
N CYS A 75 25.87 2.97 -15.02
CA CYS A 75 27.04 2.74 -15.87
C CYS A 75 27.86 4.01 -16.08
N PHE A 76 27.20 5.14 -16.34
CA PHE A 76 27.84 6.44 -16.57
C PHE A 76 28.63 6.93 -15.36
N VAL A 77 28.07 6.79 -14.15
CA VAL A 77 28.75 7.11 -12.88
C VAL A 77 29.97 6.23 -12.65
N LYS A 78 29.88 4.93 -13.00
CA LYS A 78 31.03 4.01 -12.90
C LYS A 78 32.16 4.37 -13.86
N GLN A 79 31.82 4.76 -15.08
CA GLN A 79 32.79 5.16 -16.11
C GLN A 79 33.48 6.49 -15.77
N ASN A 80 32.73 7.46 -15.23
CA ASN A 80 33.22 8.81 -14.97
C ASN A 80 33.51 9.05 -13.47
N ARG A 81 34.14 8.08 -12.81
CA ARG A 81 34.34 8.09 -11.33
C ARG A 81 35.12 9.30 -10.80
N ARG A 82 35.93 9.94 -11.65
CA ARG A 82 36.79 11.09 -11.29
C ARG A 82 36.28 12.44 -11.80
N GLN A 83 35.22 12.45 -12.62
CA GLN A 83 34.71 13.67 -13.23
C GLN A 83 33.49 14.19 -12.46
N THR A 84 33.41 15.51 -12.31
CA THR A 84 32.30 16.15 -11.59
C THR A 84 31.18 16.50 -12.57
N VAL A 85 29.93 16.58 -12.10
CA VAL A 85 28.77 16.92 -12.97
C VAL A 85 28.99 18.19 -13.79
N ALA A 86 29.64 19.21 -13.22
CA ALA A 86 29.99 20.44 -13.93
C ALA A 86 30.95 20.23 -15.12
N GLN A 87 31.83 19.21 -15.07
CA GLN A 87 32.73 18.86 -16.17
C GLN A 87 32.05 18.00 -17.25
N LEU A 88 31.00 17.27 -16.85
CA LEU A 88 30.21 16.39 -17.71
C LEU A 88 29.07 17.11 -18.43
N THR A 89 28.68 18.29 -17.93
CA THR A 89 27.56 19.09 -18.43
C THR A 89 28.03 20.40 -19.10
N ALA A 90 29.33 20.51 -19.37
CA ALA A 90 29.94 21.64 -20.08
C ALA A 90 29.59 21.63 -21.58
#